data_AF-A0AAD3YJA0-F1
#
_entry.id   AF-A0AAD3YJA0-F1
#
_cell.length_a   1.000
_cell.length_b   1.000
_cell.length_c   1.000
_cell.angle_alpha   90.00
_cell.angle_beta   90.00
_cell.angle_gamma   90.00
#
_symmetry.space_group_name_H-M   'P 1'
#
loop_
_entity.id
_entity.type
_entity.pdbx_description
1 polymer ?
#
loop_
_entity_poly.entity_id
_entity_poly.type
_entity_poly.pdbx_seq_one_letter_code
_entity_poly.pdbx_strand_id
1 'polypeptide(L)'
;MTNTSRMTLLLAVAGCLFGGFFAIEEWFFHSSFKTNDSMIWTLPLITYIFLALMSTGASILLALAEILDDDWLKQNKRQLLLTAIALLLGAFTALATEMGSPFSIIWLVLSPNVMSPIWWMGTLYSIELVLLLLKFLAEWKGVHLAKGRMLAWSTLVIACLASLTLGSVFGTVVARAAFSGAQSALFTLVCAMVSGVSIIGLLQVTRAFNPRLWGIWRLAVIAQIILLSVLWVYSIRNSGVGNGMWVQGWLPLGFVIALALSFMNVKVAMLVTLLWSFLAEVAFVTSGQLVSLGPKSTWFGAVQHYVPNLAEIGILILGISMAALLFQLMGLFINTRSSIAK
;
A
#
# COMPACT_ATOMS: atom_id res chain seq x y z
N MET A 1 7.05 18.58 21.93
CA MET A 1 5.92 17.76 21.44
C MET A 1 4.62 18.43 21.84
N THR A 2 3.72 18.67 20.89
CA THR A 2 2.36 19.18 21.18
C THR A 2 1.50 18.06 21.80
N ASN A 3 0.44 18.38 22.55
CA ASN A 3 -0.46 17.38 23.14
C ASN A 3 -1.03 16.40 22.09
N THR A 4 -1.33 16.90 20.89
CA THR A 4 -1.78 16.08 19.76
C THR A 4 -0.74 15.05 19.33
N SER A 5 0.55 15.42 19.27
CA SER A 5 1.62 14.48 18.91
C SER A 5 1.85 13.38 19.95
N ARG A 6 1.60 13.67 21.24
CA ARG A 6 1.68 12.66 22.31
C ARG A 6 0.51 11.68 22.22
N MET A 7 -0.69 12.18 21.93
CA MET A 7 -1.87 11.33 21.76
C MET A 7 -1.71 10.38 20.56
N THR A 8 -1.22 10.87 19.42
CA THR A 8 -0.97 10.02 18.25
C THR A 8 0.12 8.99 18.50
N LEU A 9 1.14 9.31 19.31
CA LEU A 9 2.17 8.35 19.71
C LEU A 9 1.59 7.24 20.59
N LEU A 10 0.79 7.62 21.60
CA LEU A 10 0.16 6.66 22.52
C LEU A 10 -0.78 5.71 21.78
N LEU A 11 -1.57 6.22 20.83
CA LEU A 11 -2.44 5.39 19.98
C LEU A 11 -1.62 4.43 19.11
N ALA A 12 -0.51 4.89 18.52
CA ALA A 12 0.37 4.04 17.74
C ALA A 12 1.03 2.95 18.59
N VAL A 13 1.48 3.27 19.81
CA VAL A 13 2.03 2.28 20.74
C VAL A 13 0.98 1.26 21.15
N ALA A 14 -0.23 1.71 21.53
CA ALA A 14 -1.33 0.83 21.90
C ALA A 14 -1.71 -0.11 20.75
N GLY A 15 -1.78 0.40 19.51
CA GLY A 15 -2.03 -0.42 18.33
C GLY A 15 -0.90 -1.41 18.02
N CYS A 16 0.36 -1.03 18.23
CA CYS A 16 1.49 -1.96 18.10
C CYS A 16 1.44 -3.08 19.15
N LEU A 17 1.05 -2.78 20.39
CA LEU A 17 0.88 -3.79 21.43
C LEU A 17 -0.28 -4.74 21.11
N PHE A 18 -1.43 -4.18 20.73
CA PHE A 18 -2.62 -4.96 20.37
C PHE A 18 -2.38 -5.87 19.17
N GLY A 19 -1.85 -5.32 18.08
CA GLY A 19 -1.57 -6.10 16.88
C GLY A 19 -0.35 -7.03 17.03
N GLY A 20 0.65 -6.60 17.82
CA GLY A 20 1.84 -7.39 18.13
C GLY A 20 1.51 -8.65 18.94
N PHE A 21 0.51 -8.59 19.82
CA PHE A 21 -0.03 -9.78 20.48
C PHE A 21 -0.48 -10.83 19.46
N PHE A 22 -1.31 -10.45 18.48
CA PHE A 22 -1.78 -11.37 17.44
C PHE A 22 -0.65 -11.85 16.50
N ALA A 23 0.34 -11.01 16.21
CA ALA A 23 1.51 -11.43 15.44
C ALA A 23 2.34 -12.51 16.17
N ILE A 24 2.51 -12.37 17.48
CA ILE A 24 3.20 -13.36 18.31
C ILE A 24 2.39 -14.67 18.38
N GLU A 25 1.07 -14.58 18.55
CA GLU A 25 0.17 -15.74 18.50
C GLU A 25 0.29 -16.52 17.18
N GLU A 26 0.26 -15.81 16.04
CA GLU A 26 0.38 -16.42 14.71
C GLU A 26 1.73 -17.13 14.49
N TRP A 27 2.84 -16.51 14.93
CA TRP A 27 4.18 -17.05 14.68
C TRP A 27 4.57 -18.22 15.58
N PHE A 28 4.09 -18.25 16.82
CA PHE A 28 4.65 -19.14 17.83
C PHE A 28 3.66 -20.15 18.40
N PHE A 29 2.35 -19.87 18.34
CA PHE A 29 1.36 -20.68 19.06
C PHE A 29 0.42 -21.41 18.11
N HIS A 30 -0.30 -20.69 17.24
CA HIS A 30 -1.25 -21.30 16.31
C HIS A 30 -1.56 -20.37 15.14
N SER A 31 -1.94 -20.94 13.99
CA SER A 31 -2.49 -20.13 12.90
C SER A 31 -3.90 -19.68 13.26
N SER A 32 -4.06 -18.36 13.35
CA SER A 32 -5.26 -17.66 13.76
C SER A 32 -6.00 -17.06 12.57
N PHE A 33 -5.38 -16.94 11.39
CA PHE A 33 -6.01 -16.33 10.23
C PHE A 33 -7.11 -17.22 9.62
N LYS A 34 -8.09 -16.60 8.96
CA LYS A 34 -9.19 -17.31 8.30
C LYS A 34 -8.78 -17.77 6.90
N THR A 35 -7.68 -18.49 6.84
CA THR A 35 -7.12 -19.04 5.61
C THR A 35 -7.54 -20.51 5.45
N ASN A 36 -7.56 -20.97 4.21
CA ASN A 36 -7.62 -22.38 3.86
C ASN A 36 -6.94 -22.58 2.49
N ASP A 37 -6.85 -23.82 2.00
CA ASP A 37 -6.19 -24.12 0.72
C ASP A 37 -6.88 -23.47 -0.49
N SER A 38 -8.13 -23.03 -0.35
CA SER A 38 -8.90 -22.32 -1.38
C SER A 38 -8.80 -20.80 -1.25
N MET A 39 -8.80 -20.27 -0.02
CA MET A 39 -8.76 -18.87 0.37
C MET A 39 -7.45 -18.58 1.12
N ILE A 40 -6.40 -18.32 0.34
CA ILE A 40 -5.01 -18.29 0.85
C ILE A 40 -4.62 -16.86 1.28
N TRP A 41 -5.11 -15.84 0.58
CA TRP A 41 -4.75 -14.44 0.89
C TRP A 41 -5.87 -13.73 1.61
N THR A 42 -5.61 -13.27 2.82
CA THR A 42 -6.60 -12.62 3.69
C THR A 42 -6.16 -11.20 4.06
N LEU A 43 -6.79 -10.59 5.07
CA LEU A 43 -6.58 -9.20 5.46
C LEU A 43 -5.11 -8.82 5.78
N PRO A 44 -4.24 -9.68 6.34
CA PRO A 44 -2.84 -9.31 6.56
C PRO A 44 -2.09 -9.04 5.25
N LEU A 45 -2.26 -9.88 4.22
CA LEU A 45 -1.73 -9.57 2.89
C LEU A 45 -2.36 -8.30 2.30
N ILE A 46 -3.68 -8.11 2.44
CA ILE A 46 -4.35 -6.88 1.96
C ILE A 46 -3.78 -5.64 2.65
N THR A 47 -3.48 -5.73 3.96
CA THR A 47 -2.82 -4.66 4.73
C THR A 47 -1.45 -4.34 4.16
N TYR A 48 -0.64 -5.37 3.86
CA TYR A 48 0.63 -5.18 3.19
C TYR A 48 0.47 -4.45 1.85
N ILE A 49 -0.44 -4.91 0.99
CA ILE A 49 -0.66 -4.31 -0.34
C ILE A 49 -1.04 -2.84 -0.19
N PHE A 50 -2.00 -2.53 0.68
CA PHE A 50 -2.47 -1.17 0.88
C PHE A 50 -1.37 -0.22 1.36
N LEU A 51 -0.62 -0.62 2.37
CA LEU A 51 0.48 0.18 2.91
C LEU A 51 1.63 0.32 1.91
N ALA A 52 1.96 -0.76 1.18
CA ALA A 52 3.01 -0.75 0.17
C ALA A 52 2.65 0.16 -1.02
N LEU A 53 1.40 0.09 -1.51
CA LEU A 53 0.93 0.96 -2.60
C LEU A 53 0.84 2.43 -2.17
N MET A 54 0.39 2.73 -0.94
CA MET A 54 0.45 4.10 -0.41
C MET A 54 1.90 4.61 -0.31
N SER A 55 2.83 3.76 0.12
CA SER A 55 4.27 4.10 0.12
C SER A 55 4.76 4.41 -1.30
N THR A 56 4.44 3.55 -2.27
CA THR A 56 4.83 3.75 -3.67
C THR A 56 4.32 5.09 -4.21
N GLY A 57 3.06 5.47 -3.96
CA GLY A 57 2.57 6.77 -4.41
C GLY A 57 3.27 7.96 -3.75
N ALA A 58 3.62 7.86 -2.46
CA ALA A 58 4.44 8.87 -1.78
C ALA A 58 5.87 8.94 -2.35
N SER A 59 6.45 7.79 -2.68
CA SER A 59 7.76 7.63 -3.31
C SER A 59 7.80 8.23 -4.73
N ILE A 60 6.73 8.04 -5.51
CA ILE A 60 6.56 8.66 -6.83
C ILE A 60 6.48 10.19 -6.69
N LEU A 61 5.68 10.72 -5.76
CA LEU A 61 5.63 12.16 -5.50
C LEU A 61 6.99 12.73 -5.07
N LEU A 62 7.73 12.00 -4.24
CA LEU A 62 9.10 12.35 -3.85
C LEU A 62 10.04 12.42 -5.06
N ALA A 63 9.98 11.45 -5.96
CA ALA A 63 10.80 11.46 -7.17
C ALA A 63 10.41 12.60 -8.13
N LEU A 64 9.10 12.84 -8.30
CA LEU A 64 8.59 13.95 -9.11
C LEU A 64 9.05 15.31 -8.59
N ALA A 65 9.20 15.49 -7.28
CA ALA A 65 9.75 16.69 -6.67
C ALA A 65 11.11 17.07 -7.26
N GLU A 66 11.99 16.08 -7.44
CA GLU A 66 13.34 16.27 -7.96
C GLU A 66 13.37 16.34 -9.49
N ILE A 67 12.52 15.56 -10.18
CA ILE A 67 12.51 15.46 -11.64
C ILE A 67 11.88 16.68 -12.30
N LEU A 68 10.73 17.14 -11.77
CA LEU A 68 9.96 18.26 -12.30
C LEU A 68 10.39 19.62 -11.73
N ASP A 69 11.36 19.63 -10.81
CA ASP A 69 11.83 20.85 -10.14
C ASP A 69 10.68 21.61 -9.43
N ASP A 70 9.74 20.86 -8.81
CA ASP A 70 8.55 21.44 -8.20
C ASP A 70 8.86 22.01 -6.79
N ASP A 71 8.73 23.33 -6.63
CA ASP A 71 9.04 24.02 -5.38
C ASP A 71 8.30 23.47 -4.16
N TRP A 72 7.00 23.18 -4.29
CA TRP A 72 6.21 22.73 -3.15
C TRP A 72 6.56 21.30 -2.75
N LEU A 73 6.69 20.40 -3.73
CA LEU A 73 7.11 19.02 -3.46
C LEU A 73 8.52 18.99 -2.87
N LYS A 74 9.43 19.86 -3.33
CA LYS A 74 10.78 20.00 -2.76
C LYS A 74 10.77 20.51 -1.32
N GLN A 75 9.95 21.51 -1.02
CA GLN A 75 9.77 22.00 0.36
C GLN A 75 9.23 20.91 1.30
N ASN A 76 8.41 20.00 0.77
CA ASN A 76 7.81 18.90 1.52
C ASN A 76 8.55 17.55 1.36
N LYS A 77 9.75 17.54 0.74
CA LYS A 77 10.52 16.31 0.45
C LYS A 77 10.70 15.42 1.68
N ARG A 78 10.93 16.03 2.84
CA ARG A 78 11.17 15.33 4.10
C ARG A 78 9.91 14.58 4.53
N GLN A 79 8.76 15.21 4.45
CA GLN A 79 7.49 14.58 4.78
C GLN A 79 7.18 13.42 3.82
N LEU A 80 7.36 13.64 2.51
CA LEU A 80 7.17 12.60 1.48
C LEU A 80 8.05 11.37 1.78
N LEU A 81 9.34 11.61 2.06
CA LEU A 81 10.33 10.58 2.35
C LEU A 81 10.01 9.79 3.63
N LEU A 82 9.69 10.48 4.72
CA LEU A 82 9.34 9.84 5.98
C LEU A 82 8.07 9.00 5.86
N THR A 83 7.05 9.52 5.16
CA THR A 83 5.79 8.81 4.94
C THR A 83 6.01 7.54 4.11
N ALA A 84 6.79 7.61 3.02
CA ALA A 84 7.10 6.45 2.19
C ALA A 84 7.80 5.35 3.00
N ILE A 85 8.89 5.67 3.72
CA ILE A 85 9.63 4.70 4.54
C ILE A 85 8.73 4.08 5.62
N ALA A 86 7.98 4.92 6.34
CA ALA A 86 7.12 4.48 7.42
C ALA A 86 6.04 3.51 6.94
N LEU A 87 5.35 3.85 5.84
CA LEU A 87 4.32 3.01 5.25
C LEU A 87 4.89 1.69 4.74
N LEU A 88 6.04 1.70 4.07
CA LEU A 88 6.67 0.48 3.55
C LEU A 88 7.11 -0.47 4.68
N LEU A 89 7.67 0.06 5.76
CA LEU A 89 8.02 -0.74 6.93
C LEU A 89 6.78 -1.29 7.65
N GLY A 90 5.70 -0.50 7.72
CA GLY A 90 4.40 -0.97 8.20
C GLY A 90 3.84 -2.09 7.32
N ALA A 91 3.98 -1.98 6.01
CA ALA A 91 3.60 -3.01 5.04
C ALA A 91 4.37 -4.32 5.29
N PHE A 92 5.69 -4.25 5.40
CA PHE A 92 6.52 -5.42 5.69
C PHE A 92 6.22 -6.05 7.06
N THR A 93 5.80 -5.26 8.03
CA THR A 93 5.37 -5.77 9.34
C THR A 93 4.13 -6.65 9.19
N ALA A 94 3.15 -6.23 8.39
CA ALA A 94 1.98 -7.06 8.09
C ALA A 94 2.36 -8.32 7.29
N LEU A 95 3.19 -8.17 6.24
CA LEU A 95 3.64 -9.29 5.40
C LEU A 95 4.41 -10.36 6.20
N ALA A 96 5.23 -9.96 7.17
CA ALA A 96 6.01 -10.89 7.98
C ALA A 96 5.12 -11.89 8.75
N THR A 97 3.89 -11.49 9.11
CA THR A 97 2.95 -12.38 9.80
C THR A 97 2.37 -13.49 8.91
N GLU A 98 2.37 -13.30 7.58
CA GLU A 98 1.91 -14.31 6.60
C GLU A 98 2.95 -15.41 6.34
N MET A 99 4.20 -15.25 6.78
CA MET A 99 5.30 -16.17 6.45
C MET A 99 5.41 -17.38 7.39
N GLY A 100 4.45 -17.55 8.31
CA GLY A 100 4.37 -18.64 9.30
C GLY A 100 5.44 -18.57 10.41
N SER A 101 6.62 -18.05 10.12
CA SER A 101 7.65 -17.73 11.11
C SER A 101 8.42 -16.47 10.72
N PRO A 102 8.92 -15.69 11.68
CA PRO A 102 9.70 -14.48 11.38
C PRO A 102 11.06 -14.81 10.74
N PHE A 103 11.57 -16.03 10.92
CA PHE A 103 12.85 -16.45 10.38
C PHE A 103 12.77 -16.93 8.92
N SER A 104 11.56 -17.24 8.43
CA SER A 104 11.34 -17.72 7.05
C SER A 104 11.83 -16.73 5.99
N ILE A 105 11.88 -15.43 6.30
CA ILE A 105 12.34 -14.37 5.39
C ILE A 105 13.77 -14.62 4.88
N ILE A 106 14.63 -15.26 5.69
CA ILE A 106 16.04 -15.48 5.30
C ILE A 106 16.17 -16.34 4.04
N TRP A 107 15.20 -17.22 3.79
CA TRP A 107 15.19 -18.11 2.63
C TRP A 107 14.93 -17.37 1.32
N LEU A 108 14.33 -16.18 1.36
CA LEU A 108 14.21 -15.33 0.17
C LEU A 108 15.59 -14.89 -0.37
N VAL A 109 16.59 -14.83 0.49
CA VAL A 109 17.97 -14.45 0.15
C VAL A 109 18.85 -15.67 -0.09
N LEU A 110 18.77 -16.68 0.77
CA LEU A 110 19.66 -17.84 0.72
C LEU A 110 19.29 -18.88 -0.35
N SER A 111 18.00 -19.00 -0.68
CA SER A 111 17.50 -19.95 -1.68
C SER A 111 16.45 -19.30 -2.58
N PRO A 112 16.84 -18.31 -3.42
CA PRO A 112 15.91 -17.51 -4.20
C PRO A 112 15.29 -18.32 -5.34
N ASN A 113 13.97 -18.19 -5.54
CA ASN A 113 13.29 -18.65 -6.74
C ASN A 113 12.95 -17.46 -7.65
N VAL A 114 13.88 -17.12 -8.54
CA VAL A 114 13.77 -15.96 -9.46
C VAL A 114 12.69 -16.12 -10.53
N MET A 115 12.13 -17.33 -10.70
CA MET A 115 10.98 -17.56 -11.58
C MET A 115 9.66 -17.18 -10.92
N SER A 116 9.65 -16.98 -9.59
CA SER A 116 8.44 -16.62 -8.84
C SER A 116 8.15 -15.11 -8.92
N PRO A 117 6.95 -14.70 -9.36
CA PRO A 117 6.54 -13.29 -9.31
C PRO A 117 6.55 -12.70 -7.90
N ILE A 118 6.25 -13.51 -6.87
CA ILE A 118 6.27 -13.08 -5.46
C ILE A 118 7.70 -12.72 -5.01
N TRP A 119 8.71 -13.44 -5.50
CA TRP A 119 10.10 -13.13 -5.18
C TRP A 119 10.52 -11.77 -5.75
N TRP A 120 10.11 -11.46 -6.99
CA TRP A 120 10.36 -10.15 -7.60
C TRP A 120 9.61 -9.02 -6.88
N MET A 121 8.37 -9.26 -6.45
CA MET A 121 7.62 -8.30 -5.64
C MET A 121 8.42 -7.93 -4.38
N GLY A 122 8.84 -8.91 -3.57
CA GLY A 122 9.60 -8.66 -2.34
C GLY A 122 10.96 -7.99 -2.60
N THR A 123 11.64 -8.40 -3.67
CA THR A 123 12.96 -7.86 -4.05
C THR A 123 12.84 -6.39 -4.45
N LEU A 124 11.88 -6.03 -5.31
CA LEU A 124 11.71 -4.65 -5.79
C LEU A 124 11.32 -3.69 -4.66
N TYR A 125 10.42 -4.10 -3.76
CA TYR A 125 10.10 -3.28 -2.57
C TYR A 125 11.28 -3.17 -1.60
N SER A 126 12.11 -4.21 -1.48
CA SER A 126 13.34 -4.13 -0.68
C SER A 126 14.37 -3.16 -1.29
N ILE A 127 14.53 -3.17 -2.63
CA ILE A 127 15.36 -2.20 -3.34
C ILE A 127 14.80 -0.78 -3.16
N GLU A 128 13.48 -0.60 -3.26
CA GLU A 128 12.81 0.68 -3.01
C GLU A 128 13.14 1.20 -1.60
N LEU A 129 12.99 0.34 -0.59
CA LEU A 129 13.32 0.68 0.79
C LEU A 129 14.78 1.12 0.93
N VAL A 130 15.73 0.42 0.33
CA VAL A 130 17.15 0.80 0.35
C VAL A 130 17.36 2.17 -0.29
N LEU A 131 16.76 2.45 -1.45
CA LEU A 131 16.86 3.76 -2.10
C LEU A 131 16.29 4.89 -1.22
N LEU A 132 15.14 4.66 -0.58
CA LEU A 132 14.54 5.61 0.35
C LEU A 132 15.43 5.81 1.59
N LEU A 133 15.99 4.74 2.16
CA LEU A 133 16.91 4.83 3.31
C LEU A 133 18.20 5.58 2.95
N LEU A 134 18.75 5.38 1.76
CA LEU A 134 19.91 6.15 1.28
C LEU A 134 19.59 7.65 1.18
N LYS A 135 18.41 8.01 0.66
CA LYS A 135 17.94 9.41 0.64
C LYS A 135 17.74 9.95 2.06
N PHE A 136 17.19 9.14 2.97
CA PHE A 136 17.02 9.52 4.37
C PHE A 136 18.35 9.74 5.07
N LEU A 137 19.34 8.88 4.85
CA LEU A 137 20.68 9.04 5.43
C LEU A 137 21.40 10.28 4.89
N ALA A 138 21.26 10.57 3.59
CA ALA A 138 21.82 11.79 3.00
C ALA A 138 21.17 13.06 3.57
N GLU A 139 19.84 13.07 3.67
CA GLU A 139 19.09 14.16 4.30
C GLU A 139 19.49 14.32 5.77
N TRP A 140 19.58 13.22 6.50
CA TRP A 140 19.97 13.22 7.90
C TRP A 140 21.39 13.76 8.09
N LYS A 141 22.33 13.44 7.19
CA LYS A 141 23.72 13.93 7.20
C LYS A 141 23.87 15.36 6.68
N GLY A 142 22.84 15.96 6.07
CA GLY A 142 22.92 17.26 5.42
C GLY A 142 23.82 17.28 4.18
N VAL A 143 24.04 16.11 3.56
CA VAL A 143 24.91 15.98 2.38
C VAL A 143 24.07 16.08 1.12
N HIS A 144 24.45 16.99 0.22
CA HIS A 144 23.87 17.03 -1.12
C HIS A 144 24.39 15.85 -1.94
N LEU A 145 23.48 14.97 -2.35
CA LEU A 145 23.81 13.88 -3.27
C LEU A 145 24.13 14.48 -4.64
N ALA A 146 25.41 14.44 -5.05
CA ALA A 146 25.86 14.92 -6.36
C ALA A 146 25.11 14.26 -7.54
N LYS A 147 24.55 13.07 -7.34
CA LYS A 147 23.72 12.32 -8.30
C LYS A 147 22.23 12.28 -7.91
N GLY A 148 21.70 13.31 -7.24
CA GLY A 148 20.32 13.37 -6.75
C GLY A 148 19.28 13.05 -7.82
N ARG A 149 19.39 13.69 -9.01
CA ARG A 149 18.47 13.45 -10.13
C ARG A 149 18.48 11.99 -10.62
N MET A 150 19.64 11.34 -10.64
CA MET A 150 19.75 9.93 -11.04
C MET A 150 19.05 9.03 -10.02
N LEU A 151 19.25 9.30 -8.73
CA LEU A 151 18.55 8.58 -7.65
C LEU A 151 17.04 8.79 -7.70
N ALA A 152 16.56 10.00 -8.04
CA ALA A 152 15.14 10.25 -8.25
C ALA A 152 14.55 9.39 -9.38
N TRP A 153 15.22 9.32 -10.53
CA TRP A 153 14.80 8.45 -11.63
C TRP A 153 14.83 6.97 -11.23
N SER A 154 15.86 6.51 -10.53
CA SER A 154 15.92 5.13 -10.04
C SER A 154 14.78 4.82 -9.07
N THR A 155 14.49 5.72 -8.12
CA THR A 155 13.36 5.57 -7.20
C THR A 155 12.03 5.51 -7.96
N LEU A 156 11.81 6.38 -8.95
CA LEU A 156 10.59 6.39 -9.75
C LEU A 156 10.40 5.06 -10.50
N VAL A 157 11.44 4.60 -11.20
CA VAL A 157 11.39 3.36 -11.98
C VAL A 157 11.13 2.15 -11.07
N ILE A 158 11.85 2.04 -9.96
CA ILE A 158 11.69 0.93 -9.01
C ILE A 158 10.29 0.97 -8.37
N ALA A 159 9.79 2.14 -7.98
CA ALA A 159 8.45 2.30 -7.41
C ALA A 159 7.35 1.83 -8.40
N CYS A 160 7.46 2.23 -9.67
CA CYS A 160 6.54 1.77 -10.73
C CYS A 160 6.67 0.25 -10.95
N LEU A 161 7.89 -0.29 -11.04
CA LEU A 161 8.10 -1.73 -11.22
C LEU A 161 7.58 -2.54 -10.04
N ALA A 162 7.79 -2.08 -8.80
CA ALA A 162 7.33 -2.75 -7.59
C ALA A 162 5.80 -2.85 -7.56
N SER A 163 5.10 -1.75 -7.80
CA SER A 163 3.62 -1.73 -7.82
C SER A 163 3.03 -2.51 -9.00
N LEU A 164 3.62 -2.43 -10.19
CA LEU A 164 3.20 -3.24 -11.34
C LEU A 164 3.41 -4.74 -11.09
N THR A 165 4.55 -5.11 -10.49
CA THR A 165 4.86 -6.50 -10.15
C THR A 165 3.94 -7.03 -9.05
N LEU A 166 3.56 -6.18 -8.08
CA LEU A 166 2.59 -6.55 -7.05
C LEU A 166 1.26 -7.01 -7.67
N GLY A 167 0.74 -6.25 -8.63
CA GLY A 167 -0.48 -6.61 -9.33
C GLY A 167 -0.31 -7.80 -10.28
N SER A 168 0.87 -7.94 -10.91
CA SER A 168 1.14 -9.06 -11.81
C SER A 168 1.18 -10.41 -11.09
N VAL A 169 1.57 -10.45 -9.81
CA VAL A 169 1.51 -11.67 -8.99
C VAL A 169 0.12 -12.30 -9.03
N PHE A 170 -0.93 -11.49 -8.86
CA PHE A 170 -2.31 -11.96 -9.00
C PHE A 170 -2.62 -12.35 -10.45
N GLY A 171 -2.17 -11.53 -11.41
CA GLY A 171 -2.32 -11.73 -12.85
C GLY A 171 -1.83 -13.08 -13.39
N THR A 172 -0.80 -13.65 -12.75
CA THR A 172 -0.16 -14.91 -13.15
C THR A 172 -0.80 -16.16 -12.54
N VAL A 173 -1.77 -16.03 -11.64
CA VAL A 173 -2.43 -17.17 -11.01
C VAL A 173 -3.48 -17.78 -11.94
N VAL A 174 -3.03 -18.72 -12.76
CA VAL A 174 -3.83 -19.43 -13.78
C VAL A 174 -5.07 -20.12 -13.20
N ALA A 175 -5.02 -20.51 -11.92
CA ALA A 175 -6.12 -21.21 -11.24
C ALA A 175 -7.24 -20.29 -10.74
N ARG A 176 -7.20 -18.98 -11.02
CA ARG A 176 -8.21 -18.01 -10.55
C ARG A 176 -8.66 -17.09 -11.69
N ALA A 177 -9.78 -17.47 -12.31
CA ALA A 177 -10.32 -16.82 -13.51
C ALA A 177 -10.57 -15.30 -13.34
N ALA A 178 -10.80 -14.84 -12.11
CA ALA A 178 -11.01 -13.43 -11.80
C ALA A 178 -9.77 -12.55 -11.98
N PHE A 179 -8.56 -13.12 -11.84
CA PHE A 179 -7.31 -12.34 -11.85
C PHE A 179 -6.65 -12.23 -13.23
N SER A 180 -7.25 -12.73 -14.32
CA SER A 180 -6.53 -12.94 -15.59
C SER A 180 -5.95 -11.66 -16.20
N GLY A 181 -4.65 -11.66 -16.50
CA GLY A 181 -4.00 -10.70 -17.40
C GLY A 181 -3.31 -9.50 -16.76
N ALA A 182 -2.79 -8.60 -17.61
CA ALA A 182 -1.98 -7.44 -17.21
C ALA A 182 -2.79 -6.32 -16.51
N GLN A 183 -4.11 -6.43 -16.49
CA GLN A 183 -5.01 -5.45 -15.88
C GLN A 183 -4.77 -5.27 -14.37
N SER A 184 -4.42 -6.34 -13.67
CA SER A 184 -4.13 -6.33 -12.24
C SER A 184 -2.90 -5.46 -11.92
N ALA A 185 -1.89 -5.46 -12.80
CA ALA A 185 -0.71 -4.60 -12.66
C ALA A 185 -1.06 -3.11 -12.83
N LEU A 186 -1.89 -2.77 -13.82
CA LEU A 186 -2.35 -1.40 -14.01
C LEU A 186 -3.19 -0.91 -12.83
N PHE A 187 -4.08 -1.76 -12.31
CA PHE A 187 -4.89 -1.45 -11.13
C PHE A 187 -4.02 -1.10 -9.92
N THR A 188 -3.00 -1.89 -9.61
CA THR A 188 -2.15 -1.62 -8.45
C THR A 188 -1.32 -0.35 -8.62
N LEU A 189 -0.83 -0.04 -9.83
CA LEU A 189 -0.12 1.22 -10.09
C LEU A 189 -1.03 2.45 -9.89
N VAL A 190 -2.27 2.41 -10.39
CA VAL A 190 -3.21 3.54 -10.22
C VAL A 190 -3.67 3.64 -8.77
N CYS A 191 -3.92 2.51 -8.08
CA CYS A 191 -4.19 2.49 -6.65
C CYS A 191 -3.04 3.08 -5.82
N ALA A 192 -1.78 2.79 -6.17
CA ALA A 192 -0.61 3.40 -5.52
C ALA A 192 -0.64 4.92 -5.65
N MET A 193 -0.89 5.44 -6.85
CA MET A 193 -0.99 6.88 -7.06
C MET A 193 -2.14 7.51 -6.28
N VAL A 194 -3.33 6.93 -6.35
CA VAL A 194 -4.52 7.46 -5.69
C VAL A 194 -4.37 7.46 -4.16
N SER A 195 -3.96 6.35 -3.58
CA SER A 195 -3.82 6.19 -2.14
C SER A 195 -2.63 6.98 -1.58
N GLY A 196 -1.48 6.96 -2.27
CA GLY A 196 -0.28 7.69 -1.87
C GLY A 196 -0.44 9.21 -1.93
N VAL A 197 -1.07 9.75 -2.99
CA VAL A 197 -1.36 11.19 -3.05
C VAL A 197 -2.39 11.60 -1.99
N SER A 198 -3.38 10.73 -1.72
CA SER A 198 -4.39 10.98 -0.69
C SER A 198 -3.79 11.08 0.71
N ILE A 199 -2.90 10.15 1.10
CA ILE A 199 -2.26 10.19 2.43
C ILE A 199 -1.35 11.42 2.57
N ILE A 200 -0.61 11.81 1.53
CA ILE A 200 0.21 13.03 1.55
C ILE A 200 -0.65 14.28 1.73
N GLY A 201 -1.77 14.38 1.03
CA GLY A 201 -2.67 15.52 1.18
C GLY A 201 -3.38 15.58 2.54
N LEU A 202 -3.70 14.43 3.14
CA LEU A 202 -4.24 14.37 4.51
C LEU A 202 -3.22 14.82 5.55
N LEU A 203 -1.95 14.47 5.37
CA LEU A 203 -0.86 14.87 6.25
C LEU A 203 -0.42 16.34 6.02
N GLN A 204 -0.95 17.03 5.02
CA GLN A 204 -0.65 18.44 4.78
C GLN A 204 -1.17 19.30 5.93
N VAL A 205 -0.25 19.99 6.62
CA VAL A 205 -0.55 20.82 7.80
C VAL A 205 -1.25 22.13 7.43
N THR A 206 -1.06 22.65 6.21
CA THR A 206 -1.63 23.93 5.81
C THR A 206 -3.16 23.87 5.69
N ARG A 207 -3.81 25.00 6.03
CA ARG A 207 -5.26 25.18 5.85
C ARG A 207 -5.64 25.31 4.38
N ALA A 208 -4.88 26.09 3.62
CA ALA A 208 -5.00 26.12 2.17
C ALA A 208 -4.41 24.84 1.57
N PHE A 209 -5.21 24.15 0.76
CA PHE A 209 -4.80 22.93 0.09
C PHE A 209 -3.94 23.26 -1.13
N ASN A 210 -2.90 22.47 -1.41
CA ASN A 210 -2.04 22.75 -2.54
C ASN A 210 -2.76 22.42 -3.87
N PRO A 211 -2.87 23.37 -4.83
CA PRO A 211 -3.59 23.16 -6.08
C PRO A 211 -2.93 22.14 -7.02
N ARG A 212 -1.59 22.03 -7.01
CA ARG A 212 -0.85 21.01 -7.79
C ARG A 212 -1.12 19.62 -7.25
N LEU A 213 -1.03 19.43 -5.92
CA LEU A 213 -1.33 18.14 -5.29
C LEU A 213 -2.78 17.71 -5.56
N TRP A 214 -3.72 18.66 -5.50
CA TRP A 214 -5.11 18.44 -5.87
C TRP A 214 -5.26 18.04 -7.34
N GLY A 215 -4.53 18.69 -8.25
CA GLY A 215 -4.49 18.33 -9.67
C GLY A 215 -3.99 16.91 -9.91
N ILE A 216 -2.86 16.53 -9.29
CA ILE A 216 -2.30 15.17 -9.39
C ILE A 216 -3.31 14.14 -8.84
N TRP A 217 -3.88 14.41 -7.67
CA TRP A 217 -4.90 13.55 -7.06
C TRP A 217 -6.13 13.39 -7.95
N ARG A 218 -6.64 14.48 -8.53
CA ARG A 218 -7.80 14.44 -9.44
C ARG A 218 -7.53 13.58 -10.66
N LEU A 219 -6.36 13.73 -11.28
CA LEU A 219 -5.97 12.91 -12.43
C LEU A 219 -5.88 11.43 -12.06
N ALA A 220 -5.29 11.11 -10.91
CA ALA A 220 -5.20 9.73 -10.42
C ALA A 220 -6.60 9.13 -10.13
N VAL A 221 -7.49 9.89 -9.48
CA VAL A 221 -8.87 9.45 -9.21
C VAL A 221 -9.67 9.26 -10.50
N ILE A 222 -9.54 10.17 -11.47
CA ILE A 222 -10.18 10.03 -12.78
C ILE A 222 -9.66 8.78 -13.49
N ALA A 223 -8.34 8.54 -13.49
CA ALA A 223 -7.75 7.34 -14.05
C ALA A 223 -8.29 6.07 -13.37
N GLN A 224 -8.46 6.08 -12.05
CA GLN A 224 -9.04 4.97 -11.29
C GLN A 224 -10.51 4.72 -11.65
N ILE A 225 -11.31 5.78 -11.78
CA ILE A 225 -12.72 5.68 -12.21
C ILE A 225 -12.79 5.06 -13.61
N ILE A 226 -12.00 5.57 -14.56
CA ILE A 226 -11.96 5.05 -15.93
C ILE A 226 -11.55 3.59 -15.92
N LEU A 227 -10.44 3.26 -15.25
CA LEU A 227 -9.92 1.89 -15.19
C LEU A 227 -10.97 0.94 -14.61
N LEU A 228 -11.52 1.23 -13.44
CA LEU A 228 -12.53 0.36 -12.81
C LEU A 228 -13.81 0.25 -13.65
N SER A 229 -14.22 1.34 -14.32
CA SER A 229 -15.39 1.30 -15.21
C SER A 229 -15.14 0.40 -16.43
N VAL A 230 -13.97 0.52 -17.05
CA VAL A 230 -13.56 -0.34 -18.17
C VAL A 230 -13.46 -1.80 -17.73
N LEU A 231 -12.85 -2.06 -16.57
CA LEU A 231 -12.73 -3.42 -16.03
C LEU A 231 -14.09 -4.02 -15.67
N TRP A 232 -15.01 -3.22 -15.15
CA TRP A 232 -16.38 -3.65 -14.90
C TRP A 232 -17.11 -4.00 -16.20
N VAL A 233 -17.06 -3.13 -17.22
CA VAL A 233 -17.67 -3.40 -18.54
C VAL A 233 -17.05 -4.62 -19.21
N TYR A 234 -15.72 -4.75 -19.16
CA TYR A 234 -15.00 -5.91 -19.66
C TYR A 234 -15.45 -7.17 -18.93
N SER A 235 -15.54 -7.11 -17.60
CA SER A 235 -15.96 -8.25 -16.78
C SER A 235 -17.37 -8.70 -17.16
N ILE A 236 -18.34 -7.78 -17.34
CA ILE A 236 -19.71 -8.12 -17.77
C ILE A 236 -19.70 -8.85 -19.12
N ARG A 237 -18.88 -8.39 -20.05
CA ARG A 237 -18.79 -8.95 -21.41
C ARG A 237 -18.07 -10.30 -21.45
N ASN A 238 -17.09 -10.49 -20.57
CA ASN A 238 -16.30 -11.71 -20.49
C ASN A 238 -17.00 -12.81 -19.66
N SER A 239 -17.88 -12.44 -18.72
CA SER A 239 -18.58 -13.39 -17.87
C SER A 239 -19.76 -14.04 -18.59
N GLY A 240 -19.55 -15.22 -19.17
CA GLY A 240 -20.61 -16.21 -19.43
C GLY A 240 -21.12 -16.90 -18.16
N VAL A 241 -20.53 -16.62 -16.99
CA VAL A 241 -20.89 -17.18 -15.68
C VAL A 241 -20.72 -16.09 -14.62
N GLY A 242 -21.82 -15.64 -14.02
CA GLY A 242 -21.91 -14.48 -13.13
C GLY A 242 -21.27 -14.59 -11.75
N ASN A 243 -20.27 -15.46 -11.53
CA ASN A 243 -19.74 -15.73 -10.18
C ASN A 243 -18.27 -15.30 -9.94
N GLY A 244 -17.56 -14.73 -10.93
CA GLY A 244 -16.12 -14.44 -10.81
C GLY A 244 -15.70 -12.97 -10.97
N MET A 245 -16.64 -12.02 -10.95
CA MET A 245 -16.31 -10.60 -11.17
C MET A 245 -15.79 -9.95 -9.88
N TRP A 246 -14.51 -9.60 -9.83
CA TRP A 246 -13.98 -8.85 -8.70
C TRP A 246 -14.32 -7.34 -8.77
N VAL A 247 -14.49 -6.79 -9.97
CA VAL A 247 -14.95 -5.41 -10.15
C VAL A 247 -16.47 -5.38 -10.24
N GLN A 248 -17.09 -4.77 -9.24
CA GLN A 248 -18.54 -4.53 -9.21
C GLN A 248 -18.88 -3.11 -9.66
N GLY A 249 -20.07 -2.89 -10.20
CA GLY A 249 -20.47 -1.60 -10.79
C GLY A 249 -20.57 -0.45 -9.78
N TRP A 250 -20.69 -0.75 -8.48
CA TRP A 250 -20.66 0.26 -7.43
C TRP A 250 -19.24 0.70 -7.07
N LEU A 251 -18.20 -0.06 -7.43
CA LEU A 251 -16.83 0.22 -7.01
C LEU A 251 -16.27 1.53 -7.59
N PRO A 252 -16.53 1.91 -8.87
CA PRO A 252 -16.18 3.25 -9.36
C PRO A 252 -16.91 4.39 -8.65
N LEU A 253 -18.11 4.16 -8.10
CA LEU A 253 -18.97 5.23 -7.57
C LEU A 253 -18.37 5.93 -6.36
N GLY A 254 -17.65 5.24 -5.47
CA GLY A 254 -17.02 5.92 -4.34
C GLY A 254 -15.90 6.88 -4.75
N PHE A 255 -15.19 6.60 -5.84
CA PHE A 255 -14.24 7.54 -6.41
C PHE A 255 -14.94 8.74 -7.08
N VAL A 256 -16.10 8.53 -7.70
CA VAL A 256 -16.96 9.62 -8.20
C VAL A 256 -17.44 10.50 -7.05
N ILE A 257 -17.89 9.90 -5.94
CA ILE A 257 -18.29 10.60 -4.71
C ILE A 257 -17.11 11.40 -4.16
N ALA A 258 -15.92 10.81 -4.08
CA ALA A 258 -14.72 11.52 -3.64
C ALA A 258 -14.42 12.74 -4.54
N LEU A 259 -14.52 12.58 -5.86
CA LEU A 259 -14.31 13.68 -6.81
C LEU A 259 -15.35 14.80 -6.60
N ALA A 260 -16.62 14.46 -6.37
CA ALA A 260 -17.67 15.43 -6.06
C ALA A 260 -17.41 16.16 -4.73
N LEU A 261 -17.01 15.43 -3.69
CA LEU A 261 -16.66 16.00 -2.39
C LEU A 261 -15.45 16.93 -2.46
N SER A 262 -14.58 16.78 -3.47
CA SER A 262 -13.38 17.61 -3.61
C SER A 262 -13.70 19.08 -3.87
N PHE A 263 -14.89 19.39 -4.39
CA PHE A 263 -15.38 20.76 -4.56
C PHE A 263 -15.84 21.40 -3.25
N MET A 264 -16.16 20.60 -2.23
CA MET A 264 -16.58 21.07 -0.91
C MET A 264 -15.40 21.08 0.07
N ASN A 265 -14.69 19.96 0.17
CA ASN A 265 -13.55 19.81 1.06
C ASN A 265 -12.60 18.72 0.54
N VAL A 266 -11.45 19.16 0.02
CA VAL A 266 -10.43 18.27 -0.56
C VAL A 266 -9.90 17.24 0.45
N LYS A 267 -9.76 17.60 1.73
CA LYS A 267 -9.27 16.65 2.75
C LYS A 267 -10.29 15.55 3.02
N VAL A 268 -11.59 15.89 3.05
CA VAL A 268 -12.66 14.88 3.16
C VAL A 268 -12.67 13.98 1.94
N ALA A 269 -12.53 14.55 0.73
CA ALA A 269 -12.42 13.77 -0.50
C ALA A 269 -11.24 12.79 -0.49
N MET A 270 -10.07 13.21 0.00
CA MET A 270 -8.89 12.35 0.13
C MET A 270 -9.06 11.26 1.20
N LEU A 271 -9.75 11.56 2.31
CA LEU A 271 -10.10 10.54 3.30
C LEU A 271 -11.02 9.48 2.71
N VAL A 272 -12.08 9.91 2.01
CA VAL A 272 -13.01 8.99 1.33
C VAL A 272 -12.25 8.17 0.28
N THR A 273 -11.36 8.79 -0.48
CA THR A 273 -10.54 8.10 -1.49
C THR A 273 -9.65 7.04 -0.88
N LEU A 274 -9.01 7.32 0.25
CA LEU A 274 -8.13 6.40 0.93
C LEU A 274 -8.91 5.19 1.47
N LEU A 275 -10.06 5.43 2.13
CA LEU A 275 -10.95 4.36 2.59
C LEU A 275 -11.49 3.52 1.43
N TRP A 276 -11.84 4.18 0.33
CA TRP A 276 -12.39 3.50 -0.84
C TRP A 276 -11.33 2.72 -1.64
N SER A 277 -10.08 3.18 -1.63
CA SER A 277 -8.94 2.44 -2.20
C SER A 277 -8.70 1.14 -1.42
N PHE A 278 -8.75 1.21 -0.09
CA PHE A 278 -8.68 0.01 0.76
C PHE A 278 -9.81 -0.98 0.45
N LEU A 279 -11.05 -0.50 0.31
CA LEU A 279 -12.18 -1.35 -0.08
C LEU A 279 -12.01 -1.95 -1.47
N ALA A 280 -11.46 -1.20 -2.43
CA ALA A 280 -11.17 -1.71 -3.78
C ALA A 280 -10.11 -2.82 -3.75
N GLU A 281 -9.09 -2.70 -2.90
CA GLU A 281 -8.07 -3.74 -2.71
C GLU A 281 -8.61 -4.96 -1.97
N VAL A 282 -9.46 -4.77 -0.95
CA VAL A 282 -10.20 -5.87 -0.32
C VAL A 282 -11.04 -6.60 -1.36
N ALA A 283 -11.81 -5.88 -2.18
CA ALA A 283 -12.64 -6.46 -3.23
C ALA A 283 -11.78 -7.21 -4.27
N PHE A 284 -10.67 -6.61 -4.71
CA PHE A 284 -9.72 -7.22 -5.64
C PHE A 284 -9.16 -8.54 -5.10
N VAL A 285 -8.59 -8.53 -3.90
CA VAL A 285 -7.94 -9.71 -3.34
C VAL A 285 -8.95 -10.77 -2.95
N THR A 286 -10.07 -10.41 -2.32
CA THR A 286 -11.02 -11.42 -1.80
C THR A 286 -11.90 -11.98 -2.91
N SER A 287 -12.55 -11.12 -3.70
CA SER A 287 -13.49 -11.53 -4.74
C SER A 287 -12.81 -12.37 -5.81
N GLY A 288 -11.51 -12.13 -6.06
CA GLY A 288 -10.74 -12.94 -7.01
C GLY A 288 -10.46 -14.38 -6.55
N GLN A 289 -10.75 -14.70 -5.29
CA GLN A 289 -10.54 -16.03 -4.67
C GLN A 289 -11.83 -16.73 -4.29
N LEU A 290 -12.99 -16.04 -4.35
CA LEU A 290 -14.26 -16.59 -3.86
C LEU A 290 -14.72 -17.81 -4.68
N VAL A 291 -14.30 -17.95 -5.93
CA VAL A 291 -14.61 -19.13 -6.74
C VAL A 291 -13.41 -20.06 -6.79
N SER A 292 -13.60 -21.26 -6.26
CA SER A 292 -12.60 -22.32 -6.29
C SER A 292 -12.72 -23.11 -7.60
N LEU A 293 -11.58 -23.50 -8.18
CA LEU A 293 -11.53 -24.30 -9.40
C LEU A 293 -10.89 -25.67 -9.14
N GLY A 294 -11.25 -26.66 -9.96
CA GLY A 294 -10.67 -28.00 -9.92
C GLY A 294 -10.99 -28.76 -8.62
N PRO A 295 -10.10 -29.66 -8.16
CA PRO A 295 -10.33 -30.49 -6.97
C PRO A 295 -10.59 -29.71 -5.67
N LYS A 296 -10.23 -28.43 -5.60
CA LYS A 296 -10.51 -27.60 -4.44
C LYS A 296 -12.01 -27.29 -4.28
N SER A 297 -12.77 -27.30 -5.37
CA SER A 297 -14.22 -27.05 -5.31
C SER A 297 -15.01 -28.20 -4.70
N THR A 298 -14.50 -29.44 -4.81
CA THR A 298 -15.13 -30.61 -4.19
C THR A 298 -14.85 -30.68 -2.69
N TRP A 299 -13.68 -30.24 -2.24
CA TRP A 299 -13.29 -30.30 -0.82
C TRP A 299 -13.73 -29.10 0.00
N PHE A 300 -13.64 -27.89 -0.57
CA PHE A 300 -13.92 -26.63 0.15
C PHE A 300 -15.19 -25.94 -0.31
N GLY A 301 -15.91 -26.51 -1.28
CA GLY A 301 -17.08 -25.89 -1.91
C GLY A 301 -16.70 -24.95 -3.05
N ALA A 302 -17.60 -24.82 -4.03
CA ALA A 302 -17.41 -24.00 -5.23
C ALA A 302 -17.32 -22.50 -4.93
N VAL A 303 -18.00 -22.04 -3.88
CA VAL A 303 -17.99 -20.65 -3.41
C VAL A 303 -17.44 -20.59 -2.00
N GLN A 304 -16.41 -19.78 -1.81
CA GLN A 304 -15.81 -19.48 -0.51
C GLN A 304 -16.50 -18.26 0.11
N HIS A 305 -16.45 -18.17 1.44
CA HIS A 305 -16.88 -17.00 2.18
C HIS A 305 -15.73 -16.53 3.07
N TYR A 306 -15.43 -15.24 3.00
CA TYR A 306 -14.37 -14.64 3.80
C TYR A 306 -14.91 -13.42 4.55
N VAL A 307 -14.72 -13.43 5.87
CA VAL A 307 -15.01 -12.30 6.76
C VAL A 307 -13.86 -12.21 7.75
N PRO A 308 -13.11 -11.10 7.80
CA PRO A 308 -11.95 -11.00 8.66
C PRO A 308 -12.27 -11.28 10.12
N ASN A 309 -11.34 -11.93 10.82
CA ASN A 309 -11.46 -12.12 12.26
C ASN A 309 -10.67 -11.07 13.06
N LEU A 310 -10.71 -11.19 14.39
CA LEU A 310 -10.05 -10.23 15.27
C LEU A 310 -8.53 -10.21 15.11
N ALA A 311 -7.90 -11.37 14.90
CA ALA A 311 -6.45 -11.47 14.71
C ALA A 311 -6.00 -10.74 13.43
N GLU A 312 -6.72 -10.97 12.34
CA GLU A 312 -6.51 -10.30 11.06
C GLU A 312 -6.70 -8.78 11.14
N ILE A 313 -7.73 -8.31 11.87
CA ILE A 313 -7.91 -6.88 12.17
C ILE A 313 -6.77 -6.35 13.05
N GLY A 314 -6.27 -7.18 13.98
CA GLY A 314 -5.08 -6.90 14.78
C GLY A 314 -3.86 -6.63 13.91
N ILE A 315 -3.63 -7.41 12.85
CA ILE A 315 -2.51 -7.18 11.93
C ILE A 315 -2.71 -5.91 11.08
N LEU A 316 -3.93 -5.60 10.66
CA LEU A 316 -4.24 -4.31 10.01
C LEU A 316 -3.84 -3.13 10.92
N ILE A 317 -4.26 -3.20 12.19
CA ILE A 317 -3.91 -2.19 13.20
C ILE A 317 -2.40 -2.16 13.43
N LEU A 318 -1.73 -3.30 13.48
CA LEU A 318 -0.28 -3.40 13.64
C LEU A 318 0.46 -2.64 12.53
N GLY A 319 0.13 -2.91 11.26
CA GLY A 319 0.79 -2.30 10.12
C GLY A 319 0.63 -0.77 10.09
N ILE A 320 -0.59 -0.28 10.31
CA ILE A 320 -0.89 1.16 10.38
C ILE A 320 -0.18 1.82 11.57
N SER A 321 -0.21 1.17 12.73
CA SER A 321 0.39 1.69 13.96
C SER A 321 1.91 1.72 13.89
N MET A 322 2.52 0.70 13.30
CA MET A 322 3.96 0.66 13.05
C MET A 322 4.38 1.78 12.12
N ALA A 323 3.65 2.00 11.03
CA ALA A 323 3.91 3.14 10.15
C ALA A 323 3.78 4.49 10.89
N ALA A 324 2.72 4.68 11.66
CA ALA A 324 2.52 5.91 12.43
C ALA A 324 3.64 6.14 13.47
N LEU A 325 4.06 5.08 14.17
CA LEU A 325 5.13 5.12 15.15
C LEU A 325 6.48 5.48 14.50
N LEU A 326 6.83 4.81 13.40
CA LEU A 326 8.07 5.06 12.67
C LEU A 326 8.11 6.47 12.08
N PHE A 327 7.01 6.94 11.50
CA PHE A 327 6.91 8.32 10.99
C PHE A 327 7.23 9.34 12.09
N GLN A 328 6.68 9.16 13.28
CA GLN A 328 6.93 10.04 14.41
C GLN A 328 8.36 9.95 14.93
N LEU A 329 8.89 8.74 15.14
CA LEU A 329 10.25 8.52 15.63
C LEU A 329 11.29 9.12 14.66
N MET A 330 11.19 8.83 13.37
CA MET A 330 12.08 9.40 12.35
C MET A 330 11.95 10.93 12.29
N GLY A 331 10.74 11.46 12.44
CA GLY A 331 10.48 12.89 12.55
C GLY A 331 11.22 13.55 13.71
N LEU A 332 11.26 12.90 14.88
CA LEU A 332 12.01 13.36 16.05
C LEU A 332 13.51 13.38 15.77
N PHE A 333 14.08 12.29 15.24
CA PHE A 333 15.53 12.20 14.96
C PHE A 333 16.05 13.33 14.08
N ILE A 334 15.32 13.69 13.03
CA ILE A 334 15.76 14.79 12.15
C ILE A 334 15.58 16.16 12.84
N ASN A 335 14.50 16.36 13.61
CA ASN A 335 14.25 17.64 14.29
C ASN A 335 15.31 17.95 15.36
N THR A 336 15.69 16.96 16.17
CA THR A 336 16.67 17.15 17.25
C THR A 336 18.02 17.63 16.72
N ARG A 337 18.50 17.09 15.59
CA ARG A 337 19.77 17.54 14.98
C ARG A 337 19.70 18.97 14.44
N SER A 338 18.59 19.36 13.82
CA SER A 338 18.41 20.73 13.32
C SER A 338 18.45 21.79 14.42
N SER A 339 18.18 21.40 15.67
CA SER A 339 18.27 22.27 16.86
C SER A 339 19.69 22.31 17.47
N ILE A 340 20.53 21.32 17.20
CA ILE A 340 21.93 21.24 17.70
C ILE A 340 22.90 21.91 16.71
N ALA A 341 22.52 21.99 15.43
CA ALA A 341 23.27 22.67 14.38
C ALA A 341 22.97 24.18 14.25
N LYS A 342 22.13 24.73 15.13
CA LYS A 342 21.90 26.18 15.30
C LYS A 342 22.49 26.61 16.63
#